data_AF-A0A7X5F2A4-F1
#
_entry.id   AF-A0A7X5F2A4-F1
#
_cell.length_a   1.000
_cell.length_b   1.000
_cell.length_c   1.000
_cell.angle_alpha   90.00
_cell.angle_beta   90.00
_cell.angle_gamma   90.00
#
_symmetry.space_group_name_H-M   'P 1'
#
loop_
_entity.id
_entity.type
_entity.pdbx_description
1 polymer ?
#
loop_
_entity_poly.entity_id
_entity_poly.type
_entity_poly.pdbx_seq_one_letter_code
_entity_poly.pdbx_strand_id
1 'polypeptide(L)' 'MAIMGETPATADILFQMGLDSASGRSGKADLVAAHMWFNLAAMKGNAEAARYRKEISGEMSSADIAEAQRSAREWLKLH' A
#
# COMPACT_ATOMS: atom_id res chain seq x y z
N MET A 1 13.74 6.68 -28.99
CA MET A 1 13.05 5.55 -28.34
C MET A 1 12.83 5.93 -26.88
N ALA A 2 11.60 5.75 -26.39
CA ALA A 2 11.08 6.40 -25.19
C ALA A 2 11.89 6.11 -23.93
N ILE A 3 12.22 7.17 -23.20
CA ILE A 3 12.58 7.15 -21.79
C ILE A 3 11.40 6.55 -21.02
N MET A 4 11.47 5.27 -20.66
CA MET A 4 10.60 4.72 -19.62
C MET A 4 11.10 5.30 -18.30
N GLY A 5 10.68 6.54 -18.03
CA GLY A 5 10.93 7.18 -16.76
C GLY A 5 10.30 6.30 -15.68
N GLU A 6 11.14 5.78 -14.79
CA GLU A 6 10.70 5.37 -13.46
C GLU A 6 9.93 6.55 -12.90
N THR A 7 8.60 6.52 -13.00
CA THR A 7 7.78 7.53 -12.38
C THR A 7 7.97 7.27 -10.90
N PRO A 8 8.64 8.16 -10.13
CA PRO A 8 8.88 7.91 -8.73
C PRO A 8 7.52 7.63 -8.10
N ALA A 9 7.39 6.50 -7.39
CA ALA A 9 6.10 6.08 -6.84
C ALA A 9 5.57 7.19 -5.92
N THR A 10 4.64 7.98 -6.46
CA THR A 10 4.05 9.10 -5.75
C THR A 10 3.09 8.59 -4.70
N ALA A 11 2.73 9.45 -3.75
CA ALA A 11 1.76 9.09 -2.73
C ALA A 11 0.42 8.66 -3.35
N ASP A 12 0.03 9.25 -4.48
CA ASP A 12 -1.18 8.89 -5.23
C ASP A 12 -1.10 7.52 -5.92
N ILE A 13 0.04 7.20 -6.55
CA ILE A 13 0.25 5.90 -7.21
C ILE A 13 0.17 4.77 -6.16
N LEU A 14 0.86 4.95 -5.04
CA LEU A 14 0.84 3.99 -3.93
C LEU A 14 -0.55 3.88 -3.32
N PHE A 15 -1.28 4.99 -3.19
CA PHE A 15 -2.65 4.97 -2.71
C PHE A 15 -3.57 4.17 -3.64
N GLN A 16 -3.44 4.38 -4.96
CA GLN A 16 -4.21 3.62 -5.94
C GLN A 16 -3.91 2.12 -5.88
N MET A 17 -2.63 1.73 -5.74
CA MET A 17 -2.25 0.32 -5.54
C MET A 17 -2.91 -0.29 -4.30
N GLY A 18 -3.05 0.50 -3.23
CA GLY A 18 -3.76 0.08 -2.02
C GLY A 18 -5.25 -0.15 -2.27
N LEU A 19 -5.93 0.77 -2.97
CA LEU A 19 -7.33 0.62 -3.37
C LEU A 19 -7.54 -0.61 -4.26
N ASP A 20 -6.64 -0.83 -5.21
CA ASP A 20 -6.69 -1.96 -6.13
C ASP A 20 -6.59 -3.28 -5.37
N SER A 21 -5.66 -3.36 -4.42
CA SER A 21 -5.48 -4.52 -3.54
C SER A 21 -6.69 -4.77 -2.63
N ALA A 22 -7.28 -3.71 -2.09
CA ALA A 22 -8.48 -3.78 -1.23
C ALA A 22 -9.76 -4.12 -2.01
N SER A 23 -9.83 -3.74 -3.29
CA SER A 23 -11.04 -3.88 -4.10
C SER A 23 -11.34 -5.31 -4.55
N GLY A 24 -10.39 -6.24 -4.43
CA GLY A 24 -10.60 -7.64 -4.82
C GLY A 24 -10.94 -7.84 -6.30
N ARG A 25 -10.59 -6.90 -7.19
CA ARG A 25 -10.98 -6.96 -8.63
C ARG A 25 -10.45 -8.19 -9.39
N SER A 26 -9.56 -8.99 -8.79
CA SER A 26 -9.06 -10.26 -9.32
C SER A 26 -9.27 -11.45 -8.38
N GLY A 27 -10.18 -11.36 -7.40
CA GLY A 27 -10.45 -12.42 -6.43
C GLY A 27 -10.78 -11.90 -5.03
N LYS A 28 -10.15 -12.48 -3.99
CA LYS A 28 -10.31 -12.00 -2.61
C LYS A 28 -9.47 -10.74 -2.40
N ALA A 29 -10.01 -9.77 -1.65
CA ALA A 29 -9.25 -8.61 -1.23
C ALA A 29 -7.99 -9.03 -0.47
N ASP A 30 -6.84 -8.46 -0.85
CA ASP A 30 -5.58 -8.64 -0.15
C ASP A 30 -5.35 -7.45 0.78
N LEU A 31 -5.82 -7.60 2.02
CA LEU A 31 -5.69 -6.56 3.04
C LEU A 31 -4.24 -6.33 3.48
N VAL A 32 -3.37 -7.35 3.35
CA VAL A 32 -1.94 -7.22 3.67
C VAL A 32 -1.27 -6.31 2.65
N ALA A 33 -1.48 -6.57 1.36
CA ALA A 33 -0.98 -5.71 0.29
C ALA A 33 -1.60 -4.31 0.35
N ALA A 34 -2.91 -4.20 0.59
CA ALA A 34 -3.58 -2.90 0.73
C ALA A 34 -2.97 -2.07 1.87
N HIS A 35 -2.80 -2.66 3.05
CA HIS A 35 -2.22 -1.99 4.21
C HIS A 35 -0.77 -1.56 3.96
N MET A 36 0.01 -2.40 3.29
CA MET A 36 1.37 -2.06 2.89
C MET A 36 1.39 -0.79 2.02
N TRP A 37 0.59 -0.76 0.96
CA TRP A 37 0.54 0.36 0.02
C TRP A 37 0.02 1.64 0.66
N PHE A 38 -1.02 1.55 1.49
CA PHE A 38 -1.52 2.71 2.23
C PHE A 38 -0.51 3.23 3.24
N ASN A 39 0.27 2.36 3.88
CA ASN A 39 1.35 2.78 4.77
C ASN A 39 2.44 3.57 4.02
N LEU A 40 2.86 3.08 2.84
CA LEU A 40 3.84 3.77 2.00
C LEU A 40 3.32 5.12 1.47
N ALA A 41 2.07 5.16 1.01
CA ALA A 41 1.42 6.39 0.56
C ALA A 41 1.28 7.42 1.70
N ALA A 42 0.90 6.98 2.90
CA ALA A 42 0.79 7.83 4.08
C ALA A 42 2.15 8.41 4.48
N MET A 43 3.22 7.60 4.44
CA MET A 43 4.59 8.08 4.68
C MET A 43 5.04 9.16 3.69
N LYS A 44 4.49 9.16 2.47
CA LYS A 44 4.73 10.19 1.45
C LYS A 44 3.75 11.37 1.52
N GLY A 45 2.89 11.43 2.53
CA GLY A 45 2.01 12.58 2.80
C GLY A 45 0.56 12.43 2.33
N ASN A 46 0.13 11.25 1.88
CA ASN A 46 -1.28 11.03 1.54
C ASN A 46 -2.12 10.79 2.81
N ALA A 47 -2.93 11.79 3.18
CA ALA A 47 -3.79 11.73 4.37
C ALA A 47 -4.93 10.69 4.23
N GLU A 48 -5.49 10.51 3.03
CA GLU A 48 -6.50 9.48 2.77
C GLU A 48 -5.92 8.09 2.99
N ALA A 49 -4.69 7.84 2.53
CA ALA A 49 -4.01 6.58 2.76
C ALA A 49 -3.84 6.29 4.26
N ALA A 50 -3.56 7.30 5.08
CA ALA A 50 -3.48 7.12 6.53
C ALA A 50 -4.85 6.71 7.13
N ARG A 51 -5.95 7.27 6.62
CA ARG A 51 -7.32 6.90 7.01
C ARG A 51 -7.64 5.45 6.60
N TYR A 52 -7.45 5.09 5.33
CA TYR A 52 -7.70 3.74 4.83
C TYR A 52 -6.86 2.68 5.53
N ARG A 53 -5.57 2.94 5.78
CA ARG A 53 -4.70 2.06 6.55
C ARG A 53 -5.29 1.74 7.93
N LYS A 54 -5.82 2.75 8.63
CA LYS A 54 -6.42 2.58 9.95
C LYS A 54 -7.72 1.78 9.86
N GLU A 55 -8.56 2.05 8.88
CA GLU A 55 -9.82 1.34 8.67
C GLU A 55 -9.60 -0.16 8.46
N ILE A 56 -8.78 -0.53 7.48
CA ILE A 56 -8.55 -1.95 7.17
C ILE A 56 -7.76 -2.68 8.27
N SER A 57 -6.95 -1.97 9.06
CA SER A 57 -6.24 -2.58 10.20
C SER A 57 -7.19 -3.15 11.25
N GLY A 58 -8.44 -2.65 11.33
CA GLY A 58 -9.48 -3.21 12.19
C GLY A 58 -10.00 -4.58 11.74
N GLU A 59 -9.79 -4.94 10.46
CA GLU A 59 -10.22 -6.21 9.86
C GLU A 59 -9.07 -7.23 9.76
N MET A 60 -7.85 -6.83 10.11
CA MET A 60 -6.64 -7.63 9.98
C MET A 60 -6.22 -8.25 11.31
N SER A 61 -5.58 -9.43 11.25
CA SER A 61 -4.91 -9.97 12.42
C SER A 61 -3.61 -9.22 12.71
N SER A 62 -3.11 -9.34 13.95
CA SER A 62 -1.79 -8.78 14.30
C SER A 62 -0.66 -9.35 13.43
N ALA A 63 -0.77 -10.61 12.98
CA ALA A 63 0.19 -11.22 12.08
C ALA A 63 0.16 -10.58 10.69
N ASP A 64 -1.04 -10.30 10.16
CA ASP A 64 -1.23 -9.64 8.85
C ASP A 64 -0.67 -8.22 8.86
N ILE A 65 -0.90 -7.47 9.95
CA ILE A 65 -0.35 -6.11 10.11
C ILE A 65 1.17 -6.16 10.16
N ALA A 66 1.75 -7.11 10.91
CA ALA A 66 3.19 -7.26 11.00
C ALA A 66 3.81 -7.62 9.64
N GLU A 67 3.13 -8.45 8.84
CA GLU A 67 3.53 -8.78 7.48
C GLU A 67 3.47 -7.56 6.55
N ALA A 68 2.35 -6.84 6.54
CA ALA A 68 2.20 -5.63 5.72
C ALA A 68 3.30 -4.59 6.01
N GLN A 69 3.63 -4.40 7.29
CA GLN A 69 4.70 -3.49 7.71
C GLN A 69 6.09 -4.00 7.31
N ARG A 70 6.33 -5.32 7.36
CA ARG A 70 7.59 -5.92 6.89
C ARG A 70 7.76 -5.70 5.40
N SER A 71 6.75 -6.02 4.62
CA SER A 71 6.77 -5.84 3.17
C SER A 71 6.94 -4.37 2.78
N ALA A 72 6.33 -3.42 3.52
CA ALA A 72 6.56 -1.99 3.31
C ALA A 72 8.03 -1.59 3.55
N ARG A 73 8.66 -2.12 4.60
CA ARG A 73 10.08 -1.87 4.87
C ARG A 73 10.99 -2.45 3.78
N GLU A 74 10.70 -3.66 3.33
CA GLU A 74 11.49 -4.27 2.24
C GLU A 74 11.31 -3.51 0.93
N TRP A 75 10.09 -3.04 0.62
CA TRP A 75 9.85 -2.21 -0.56
C TRP A 75 10.70 -0.92 -0.54
N LEU A 76 10.79 -0.24 0.60
CA LEU A 76 11.61 0.97 0.79
C LEU A 76 13.13 0.72 0.74
N LYS A 77 13.60 -0.53 0.90
CA LYS A 77 15.01 -0.86 0.71
C LYS A 77 15.35 -1.06 -0.76
N LEU A 78 14.35 -1.45 -1.56
CA LEU A 78 14.51 -1.80 -2.98
C LEU A 78 14.23 -0.60 -3.91
N HIS A 79 13.60 0.46 -3.42
CA HIS A 79 13.18 1.66 -4.17
C HIS A 79 13.49 2.93 -3.39
#